data_AF-A0AAN2PF87-F1
#
_entry.id   AF-A0AAN2PF87-F1
#
_cell.length_a   1.000
_cell.length_b   1.000
_cell.length_c   1.000
_cell.angle_alpha   90.00
_cell.angle_beta   90.00
_cell.angle_gamma   90.00
#
_symmetry.space_group_name_H-M   'P 1'
#
loop_
_entity.id
_entity.type
_entity.pdbx_description
1 polymer ?
#
loop_
_entity_poly.entity_id
_entity_poly.type
_entity_poly.pdbx_seq_one_letter_code
_entity_poly.pdbx_strand_id
1 'polypeptide(L)'
;MKFFINVGTDKRVIGYGSTRGNASDVEITVEDNHEFLKNPFIYKFTNGILVRDTEYQQEQLEQKNEIENKPTEIQILQEENTDLKLALAEMAEKMEIEKISMMLAVAELAENINGGV
;
A
#
# COMPACT_ATOMS: atom_id res chain seq x y z
N MET A 1 5.37 -34.35 20.19
CA MET A 1 4.37 -34.78 19.19
C MET A 1 4.94 -35.04 17.79
N LYS A 2 4.33 -35.98 17.06
CA LYS A 2 4.67 -36.35 15.67
C LYS A 2 3.73 -35.67 14.68
N PHE A 3 4.30 -35.10 13.61
CA PHE A 3 3.57 -34.47 12.52
C PHE A 3 4.16 -34.85 11.17
N PHE A 4 3.36 -34.70 10.12
CA PHE A 4 3.78 -34.84 8.74
C PHE A 4 3.72 -33.46 8.09
N ILE A 5 4.81 -33.08 7.43
CA ILE A 5 4.92 -31.80 6.73
C ILE A 5 5.03 -32.03 5.24
N ASN A 6 4.38 -31.15 4.48
CA ASN A 6 4.57 -31.04 3.05
C ASN A 6 5.60 -29.94 2.79
N VAL A 7 6.59 -30.25 1.97
CA VAL A 7 7.75 -29.39 1.73
C VAL A 7 7.80 -29.01 0.26
N GLY A 8 7.88 -27.71 -0.02
CA GLY A 8 8.01 -27.16 -1.37
C GLY A 8 9.39 -27.40 -1.98
N THR A 9 9.55 -27.02 -3.25
CA THR A 9 10.83 -27.14 -3.98
C THR A 9 11.96 -26.31 -3.37
N ASP A 10 11.61 -25.21 -2.71
CA ASP A 10 12.49 -24.32 -1.96
C ASP A 10 12.77 -24.79 -0.52
N LYS A 11 12.34 -26.01 -0.19
CA LYS A 11 12.42 -26.62 1.14
C LYS A 11 11.57 -25.95 2.20
N ARG A 12 10.65 -25.05 1.85
CA ARG A 12 9.72 -24.43 2.81
C ARG A 12 8.57 -25.37 3.16
N VAL A 13 8.09 -25.26 4.39
CA VAL A 13 6.87 -25.95 4.79
C VAL A 13 5.68 -25.26 4.12
N ILE A 14 4.95 -26.01 3.29
CA ILE A 14 3.75 -25.53 2.57
C ILE A 14 2.46 -26.17 3.10
N GLY A 15 2.57 -27.19 3.96
CA GLY A 15 1.45 -27.82 4.63
C GLY A 15 1.92 -28.68 5.80
N TYR A 16 1.03 -28.97 6.75
CA TYR A 16 1.31 -29.92 7.83
C TYR A 16 0.02 -30.57 8.35
N GLY A 17 0.16 -31.76 8.96
CA GLY A 17 -0.94 -32.49 9.55
C GLY A 17 -0.48 -33.53 10.56
N SER A 18 -1.42 -34.00 11.39
CA SER A 18 -1.19 -35.13 12.31
C SER A 18 -1.23 -36.49 11.60
N THR A 19 -1.76 -36.54 10.38
CA THR A 19 -1.81 -37.71 9.51
C THR A 19 -1.01 -37.47 8.23
N ARG A 20 -0.43 -38.54 7.69
CA ARG A 20 0.29 -38.48 6.42
C ARG A 20 -0.72 -38.31 5.29
N GLY A 21 -0.62 -37.22 4.54
CA GLY A 21 -1.51 -36.93 3.41
C GLY A 21 -0.94 -37.46 2.09
N ASN A 22 0.37 -37.33 1.90
CA ASN A 22 1.08 -37.74 0.69
C ASN A 22 2.25 -38.66 1.00
N ALA A 23 2.65 -39.47 0.01
CA ALA A 23 3.85 -40.31 0.11
C ALA A 23 5.13 -39.49 0.30
N SER A 24 5.16 -38.28 -0.26
CA SER A 24 6.29 -37.34 -0.19
C SER A 24 6.33 -36.51 1.08
N ASP A 25 5.36 -36.65 1.99
CA ASP A 25 5.36 -35.89 3.24
C ASP A 25 6.50 -36.37 4.15
N VAL A 26 7.15 -35.40 4.79
CA VAL A 26 8.26 -35.65 5.71
C VAL A 26 7.72 -35.77 7.12
N GLU A 27 8.18 -36.79 7.85
CA GLU A 27 7.83 -36.98 9.25
C GLU A 27 8.78 -36.18 10.15
N ILE A 28 8.20 -35.40 11.06
CA ILE A 28 8.92 -34.61 12.05
C ILE A 28 8.38 -34.87 13.44
N THR A 29 9.24 -34.67 14.45
CA THR A 29 8.85 -34.67 15.86
C THR A 29 9.18 -33.31 16.45
N VAL A 30 8.18 -32.65 17.04
CA VAL A 30 8.31 -31.35 17.70
C VAL A 30 7.69 -31.41 19.09
N GLU A 31 8.17 -30.59 20.01
CA GLU A 31 7.58 -30.44 21.34
C GLU A 31 6.16 -29.82 21.27
N ASP A 32 5.34 -30.08 22.28
CA ASP A 32 3.93 -29.68 22.29
C ASP A 32 3.73 -28.15 22.31
N ASN A 33 4.75 -27.39 22.72
CA ASN A 33 4.76 -25.92 22.71
C ASN A 33 5.74 -25.35 21.68
N HIS A 34 6.16 -26.14 20.69
CA HIS A 34 7.09 -25.68 19.68
C HIS A 34 6.44 -24.60 18.79
N GLU A 35 7.18 -23.52 18.49
CA GLU A 35 6.65 -22.38 17.71
C GLU A 35 6.14 -22.75 16.31
N PHE A 36 6.68 -23.83 15.74
CA PHE A 36 6.15 -24.44 14.51
C PHE A 36 4.63 -24.65 14.54
N LEU A 37 4.05 -25.03 15.67
CA LEU A 37 2.61 -25.27 15.79
C LEU A 37 1.78 -23.98 15.71
N LYS A 38 2.39 -22.83 15.99
CA LYS A 38 1.75 -21.51 15.90
C LYS A 38 1.94 -20.89 14.52
N ASN A 39 3.16 -20.99 13.98
CA ASN A 39 3.53 -20.47 12.67
C ASN A 39 4.39 -21.51 11.92
N PRO A 40 3.78 -22.47 11.24
CA PRO A 40 4.52 -23.54 10.56
C PRO A 40 5.16 -23.06 9.25
N PHE A 41 4.53 -22.13 8.56
CA PHE A 41 4.92 -21.66 7.23
C PHE A 41 6.14 -20.72 7.21
N ILE A 42 6.66 -20.34 8.38
CA ILE A 42 7.93 -19.58 8.50
C ILE A 42 9.14 -20.52 8.63
N TYR A 43 8.96 -21.83 8.47
CA TYR A 43 10.03 -22.81 8.60
C TYR A 43 10.41 -23.44 7.26
N LYS A 44 11.70 -23.72 7.11
CA LYS A 44 12.31 -24.57 6.09
C LYS A 44 12.74 -25.89 6.70
N PHE A 45 12.64 -26.97 5.94
CA PHE A 45 13.14 -28.28 6.32
C PHE A 45 14.47 -28.56 5.62
N THR A 46 15.57 -28.47 6.37
CA THR A 46 16.93 -28.65 5.85
C THR A 46 17.71 -29.59 6.74
N ASN A 47 18.47 -30.53 6.15
CA ASN A 47 19.31 -31.48 6.90
C ASN A 47 18.56 -32.27 8.00
N GLY A 48 17.30 -32.59 7.78
CA GLY A 48 16.49 -33.34 8.75
C GLY A 48 15.91 -32.49 9.89
N ILE A 49 16.13 -31.17 9.90
CA ILE A 49 15.68 -30.27 10.96
C ILE A 49 14.83 -29.12 10.41
N LEU A 50 13.91 -28.63 11.24
CA LEU A 50 13.14 -27.42 11.00
C LEU A 50 13.98 -26.19 11.38
N VAL A 51 14.24 -25.32 10.41
CA VAL A 51 14.97 -24.06 10.59
C VAL A 51 14.03 -22.91 10.24
N ARG A 52 13.99 -21.85 11.05
CA ARG A 52 13.19 -20.66 10.71
C ARG A 52 13.79 -19.96 9.50
N ASP A 53 12.94 -19.59 8.57
CA ASP A 53 13.26 -18.84 7.38
C ASP A 53 13.02 -17.35 7.61
N THR A 54 13.95 -16.74 8.36
CA THR A 54 13.85 -15.33 8.76
C THR A 54 13.87 -14.38 7.57
N GLU A 55 14.59 -14.73 6.51
CA GLU A 55 14.66 -13.93 5.27
C GLU A 55 13.29 -13.87 4.59
N TYR A 56 12.64 -15.01 4.41
CA TYR A 56 11.29 -15.05 3.83
C TYR A 56 10.27 -14.32 4.67
N GLN A 57 10.36 -14.45 6.00
CA GLN A 57 9.48 -13.71 6.90
C GLN A 57 9.66 -12.20 6.73
N GLN A 58 10.91 -11.73 6.61
CA GLN A 58 11.23 -10.33 6.38
C GLN A 58 10.68 -9.85 5.02
N GLU A 59 10.89 -10.61 3.95
CA GLU A 59 10.34 -10.30 2.61
C GLU A 59 8.81 -10.20 2.60
N GLN A 60 8.12 -11.09 3.31
CA GLN A 60 6.65 -11.06 3.41
C GLN A 60 6.17 -9.85 4.21
N LEU A 61 6.89 -9.46 5.26
CA LEU A 61 6.60 -8.24 6.03
C LEU A 61 6.83 -6.98 5.19
N GLU A 62 7.91 -6.93 4.41
CA GLU A 62 8.20 -5.83 3.50
C GLU A 62 7.14 -5.69 2.42
N GLN A 63 6.78 -6.77 1.74
CA GLN A 63 5.68 -6.76 0.75
C GLN A 63 4.35 -6.31 1.35
N LYS A 64 4.04 -6.77 2.57
CA LYS A 64 2.82 -6.36 3.26
C LYS A 64 2.85 -4.86 3.58
N ASN A 65 3.99 -4.36 4.07
CA ASN A 65 4.17 -2.93 4.34
C ASN A 65 4.09 -2.09 3.06
N GLU A 66 4.62 -2.55 1.93
CA GLU A 66 4.50 -1.84 0.65
C GLU A 66 3.04 -1.73 0.19
N ILE A 67 2.25 -2.78 0.39
CA ILE A 67 0.83 -2.79 0.06
C ILE A 67 0.05 -1.86 1.00
N GLU A 68 0.31 -1.93 2.32
CA GLU A 68 -0.38 -1.11 3.32
C GLU A 68 -0.01 0.38 3.23
N ASN A 69 1.22 0.70 2.85
CA ASN A 69 1.68 2.10 2.71
C ASN A 69 1.41 2.69 1.33
N LYS A 70 0.91 1.91 0.37
CA LYS A 70 0.50 2.47 -0.92
C LYS A 70 -0.78 3.29 -0.72
N PRO A 71 -0.80 4.58 -1.13
CA PRO A 71 -1.99 5.39 -1.03
C PRO A 71 -3.14 4.69 -1.78
N THR A 72 -4.29 4.59 -1.13
CA THR A 72 -5.47 4.01 -1.76
C THR A 72 -5.97 4.93 -2.86
N GLU A 73 -6.69 4.40 -3.84
CA GLU A 73 -7.31 5.21 -4.91
C GLU A 73 -8.15 6.36 -4.35
N ILE A 74 -8.82 6.14 -3.21
CA ILE A 74 -9.61 7.16 -2.51
C ILE A 74 -8.71 8.30 -2.01
N GLN A 75 -7.53 8.00 -1.45
CA GLN A 75 -6.60 9.03 -0.98
C GLN A 75 -6.06 9.86 -2.15
N ILE A 76 -5.69 9.21 -3.25
CA ILE A 76 -5.23 9.89 -4.48
C ILE A 76 -6.32 10.82 -5.01
N LEU A 77 -7.56 10.33 -5.13
CA LEU A 77 -8.69 11.13 -5.60
C LEU A 77 -9.04 12.30 -4.65
N GLN A 78 -8.80 12.16 -3.35
CA GLN A 78 -8.99 13.24 -2.38
C GLN A 78 -7.93 14.33 -2.53
N GLU A 79 -6.68 13.93 -2.76
CA GLU A 79 -5.58 14.85 -3.05
C GLU A 79 -5.85 15.61 -4.35
N GLU A 80 -6.15 14.91 -5.44
CA GLU A 80 -6.49 15.52 -6.73
C GLU A 80 -7.70 16.48 -6.64
N ASN A 81 -8.74 16.10 -5.89
CA ASN A 81 -9.89 16.99 -5.67
C ASN A 81 -9.52 18.25 -4.88
N THR A 82 -8.57 18.15 -3.95
CA THR A 82 -8.10 19.29 -3.17
C THR A 82 -7.33 20.24 -4.06
N ASP A 83 -6.43 19.71 -4.89
CA ASP A 83 -5.65 20.49 -5.85
C ASP A 83 -6.55 21.18 -6.89
N LEU A 84 -7.52 20.46 -7.45
CA LEU A 84 -8.49 21.01 -8.39
C LEU A 84 -9.33 22.13 -7.77
N LYS A 85 -9.77 21.97 -6.52
CA LYS A 85 -10.51 23.02 -5.80
C LYS A 85 -9.65 24.26 -5.58
N LEU A 86 -8.37 24.08 -5.25
CA LEU A 86 -7.44 25.19 -5.08
C LEU A 86 -7.23 25.94 -6.41
N ALA A 87 -6.95 25.21 -7.49
CA ALA A 87 -6.79 25.80 -8.83
C ALA A 87 -8.05 26.56 -9.29
N LEU A 88 -9.24 26.02 -9.02
CA LEU A 88 -10.51 26.69 -9.32
C LEU A 88 -10.68 27.98 -8.51
N ALA A 89 -10.32 27.97 -7.22
CA ALA A 89 -10.39 29.15 -6.37
C ALA A 89 -9.44 30.25 -6.86
N GLU A 90 -8.19 29.89 -7.18
CA GLU A 90 -7.20 30.83 -7.73
C GLU A 90 -7.65 31.42 -9.07
N MET A 91 -8.24 30.60 -9.94
CA MET A 91 -8.77 31.08 -11.22
C MET A 91 -9.95 32.04 -11.02
N ALA A 92 -10.87 31.73 -10.10
CA ALA A 92 -12.00 32.59 -9.79
C ALA A 92 -11.53 33.97 -9.26
N GLU A 93 -10.54 33.98 -8.36
CA GLU A 93 -9.96 35.22 -7.85
C GLU A 93 -9.31 36.06 -8.97
N LYS A 94 -8.52 35.44 -9.85
CA LYS A 94 -7.92 36.12 -11.00
C LYS A 94 -8.97 36.72 -11.93
N MET A 95 -10.03 35.97 -12.25
CA MET A 95 -11.12 36.47 -13.09
C MET A 95 -11.84 37.66 -12.44
N GLU A 96 -12.03 37.63 -11.11
CA GLU A 96 -12.65 38.75 -10.39
C GLU A 96 -11.76 40.00 -10.43
N ILE A 97 -10.45 39.84 -10.20
CA ILE A 97 -9.47 40.94 -10.31
C ILE A 97 -9.43 41.52 -11.73
N GLU A 98 -9.39 40.67 -12.75
CA GLU A 98 -9.40 41.11 -14.15
C GLU A 98 -10.69 41.85 -14.49
N LYS A 99 -11.84 41.37 -14.03
CA LYS A 99 -13.13 42.04 -14.22
C LYS A 99 -13.15 43.42 -13.58
N ILE A 100 -12.65 43.56 -12.35
CA ILE A 100 -12.55 44.85 -11.66
C ILE A 100 -11.63 45.79 -12.45
N SER A 101 -10.46 45.30 -12.85
CA SER A 101 -9.48 46.08 -13.63
C SER A 101 -10.08 46.60 -14.94
N MET A 102 -10.84 45.75 -15.64
CA MET A 102 -11.54 46.13 -16.87
C MET A 102 -12.63 47.17 -16.63
N MET A 103 -13.43 47.04 -15.55
CA MET A 103 -14.46 48.03 -15.22
C MET A 103 -13.86 49.40 -14.90
N LEU A 104 -12.72 49.45 -14.20
CA LEU A 104 -12.00 50.69 -13.94
C LEU A 104 -11.49 51.35 -15.23
N ALA A 105 -10.86 50.57 -16.12
CA ALA A 105 -10.39 51.08 -17.41
C ALA A 105 -11.54 51.63 -18.28
N VAL A 106 -12.69 50.97 -18.28
CA VAL A 106 -13.89 51.45 -18.98
C VAL A 106 -14.42 52.75 -18.36
N ALA A 107 -14.43 52.86 -17.03
CA ALA A 107 -14.86 54.07 -16.34
C ALA A 107 -13.96 55.28 -16.65
N GLU A 108 -12.63 55.09 -16.63
CA GLU A 108 -11.66 56.13 -17.00
C GLU A 108 -11.83 56.59 -18.46
N LEU A 109 -12.07 55.65 -19.39
CA LEU A 109 -12.36 55.99 -20.79
C LEU A 109 -13.66 56.80 -20.92
N ALA A 110 -14.71 56.42 -20.19
CA ALA A 110 -15.98 57.16 -20.21
C ALA A 110 -15.84 58.58 -19.64
N GLU A 111 -15.02 58.76 -18.59
CA GLU A 111 -14.72 60.07 -18.02
C GLU A 111 -13.95 60.97 -19.00
N ASN A 112 -12.94 60.41 -19.68
CA ASN A 112 -12.18 61.15 -20.70
C ASN A 112 -13.03 61.58 -21.90
N ILE A 113 -14.08 60.83 -22.24
CA ILE A 113 -15.02 61.19 -23.31
C ILE A 113 -15.97 62.32 -22.86
N ASN A 114 -16.40 62.33 -21.60
CA ASN A 114 -17.33 63.33 -21.06
C ASN A 114 -16.65 64.60 -20.52
N GLY A 115 -15.37 64.55 -20.14
CA GLY A 115 -14.58 65.66 -19.60
C GLY A 115 -13.84 66.50 -20.64
N GLY A 116 -13.93 66.14 -21.93
CA GLY A 116 -13.35 66.91 -23.04
C GLY A 116 -14.21 68.12 -23.42
N VAL A 117 -14.06 69.22 -22.68
CA VAL A 117 -14.36 70.60 -23.14
C VAL A 117 -13.07 71.40 -23.15
#